data_AF-A0AAV4CL11-F1
#
_entry.id   AF-A0AAV4CL11-F1
#
_cell.length_a   1.000
_cell.length_b   1.000
_cell.length_c   1.000
_cell.angle_alpha   90.00
_cell.angle_beta   90.00
_cell.angle_gamma   90.00
#
_symmetry.space_group_name_H-M   'P 1'
#
loop_
_entity.id
_entity.type
_entity.pdbx_description
1 polymer ?
#
loop_
_entity_poly.entity_id
_entity_poly.type
_entity_poly.pdbx_seq_one_letter_code
_entity_poly.pdbx_strand_id
1 'polypeptide(L)' 'MAKAAISLSCPEQEPYPEAMKTRQVVLASTPDLQCGYSRDLFVAWCGSAKNSIVLTNRTSPGTLARWLIDNPQDHVVRLE' A
#
# COMPACT_ATOMS: atom_id res chain seq x y z
N MET A 1 -1.72 -13.32 -14.04
CA MET A 1 -0.95 -13.93 -12.94
C MET A 1 -0.61 -12.83 -11.95
N ALA A 2 -1.32 -12.77 -10.82
CA ALA A 2 -1.04 -11.79 -9.77
C ALA A 2 0.12 -12.30 -8.93
N LYS A 3 1.28 -11.63 -8.98
CA LYS A 3 2.37 -11.89 -8.04
C LYS A 3 2.20 -10.93 -6.87
N ALA A 4 1.70 -11.46 -5.77
CA ALA A 4 1.65 -10.76 -4.50
C ALA A 4 2.91 -11.06 -3.71
N ALA A 5 3.70 -10.03 -3.41
CA ALA A 5 4.79 -10.11 -2.45
C ALA A 5 4.91 -8.74 -1.77
N ILE A 6 4.31 -8.63 -0.59
CA ILE A 6 4.78 -7.69 0.40
C ILE A 6 5.69 -8.55 1.28
N SER A 7 7.02 -8.35 1.24
CA SER A 7 8.01 -9.07 2.05
C SER A 7 8.56 -8.18 3.18
N LEU A 8 8.57 -8.69 4.41
CA LEU A 8 9.14 -8.01 5.59
C LEU A 8 10.65 -7.90 5.46
N SER A 9 11.14 -6.71 5.75
CA SER A 9 12.33 -6.53 6.59
C SER A 9 12.17 -5.18 7.27
N CYS A 10 11.70 -5.20 8.51
CA CYS A 10 11.93 -4.11 9.44
C CYS A 10 13.25 -4.44 10.14
N PRO A 11 14.37 -3.81 9.78
CA PRO A 11 15.45 -3.66 10.74
C PRO A 11 15.11 -2.45 11.61
N GLU A 12 15.18 -2.65 12.92
CA GLU A 12 15.16 -1.57 13.90
C GLU A 12 16.08 -0.42 13.47
N GLN A 13 15.53 0.80 13.51
CA GLN A 13 16.23 2.04 13.82
C GLN A 13 17.55 2.34 13.05
N GLU A 14 17.49 3.12 11.97
CA GLU A 14 18.62 3.98 11.56
C GLU A 14 18.14 5.39 11.18
N PRO A 15 18.80 6.48 11.64
CA PRO A 15 18.36 7.84 11.40
C PRO A 15 19.16 8.48 10.26
N TYR A 16 18.79 8.30 8.98
CA TYR A 16 19.44 9.08 7.91
C TYR A 16 18.50 9.53 6.78
N PRO A 17 18.49 10.84 6.43
CA PRO A 17 17.64 11.41 5.39
C PRO A 17 18.06 11.04 3.95
N GLU A 18 19.07 10.19 3.74
CA GLU A 18 19.58 9.82 2.41
C GLU A 18 19.19 8.42 1.90
N ALA A 19 18.51 7.58 2.71
CA ALA A 19 18.00 6.29 2.23
C ALA A 19 16.78 6.42 1.28
N MET A 20 16.21 7.62 1.15
CA MET A 20 14.90 7.90 0.52
C MET A 20 14.84 7.70 -1.01
N LYS A 21 15.95 7.35 -1.67
CA LYS A 21 16.03 7.17 -3.14
C LYS A 21 16.32 5.73 -3.60
N THR A 22 16.16 4.72 -2.74
CA THR A 22 16.25 3.31 -3.16
C THR A 22 14.87 2.67 -3.34
N ARG A 23 14.77 1.67 -4.23
CA ARG A 23 13.53 0.89 -4.37
C ARG A 23 13.33 0.08 -3.09
N GLN A 24 12.33 0.47 -2.31
CA GLN A 24 11.96 -0.20 -1.07
C GLN A 24 10.69 -1.02 -1.23
N VAL A 25 10.61 -2.13 -0.49
CA VAL A 25 9.41 -2.95 -0.33
C VAL A 25 8.93 -2.77 1.11
N VAL A 26 7.70 -2.32 1.29
CA VAL A 26 7.15 -1.97 2.62
C VAL A 26 5.95 -2.85 2.94
N LEU A 27 5.98 -3.53 4.09
CA LEU A 27 4.80 -4.14 4.71
C LEU A 27 4.05 -3.10 5.52
N ALA A 28 2.72 -3.11 5.42
CA ALA A 28 1.88 -2.33 6.30
C ALA A 28 0.96 -3.24 7.12
N SER A 29 0.57 -2.75 8.29
CA SER A 29 -0.11 -3.53 9.35
C SER A 29 -1.58 -3.83 9.08
N THR A 30 -2.29 -2.99 8.33
CA THR A 30 -3.73 -3.12 8.07
C THR A 30 -4.01 -3.39 6.59
N PRO A 31 -4.66 -4.52 6.24
CA PRO A 31 -4.88 -4.91 4.84
C PRO A 31 -6.06 -4.18 4.18
N ASP A 32 -6.94 -3.55 4.97
CA ASP A 32 -8.18 -2.92 4.51
C ASP A 32 -8.00 -1.47 3.99
N LEU A 33 -6.83 -0.88 4.21
CA LEU A 33 -6.47 0.50 3.87
C LEU A 33 -7.39 1.56 4.48
N GLN A 34 -8.09 1.24 5.57
CA GLN A 34 -9.04 2.16 6.20
C GLN A 34 -8.40 3.07 7.24
N CYS A 35 -7.34 2.61 7.92
CA CYS A 35 -6.69 3.36 8.98
C CYS A 35 -5.22 2.97 9.20
N GLY A 36 -4.52 3.79 9.96
CA GLY A 36 -3.13 3.58 10.35
C GLY A 36 -2.14 3.80 9.21
N TYR A 37 -0.93 3.28 9.41
CA TYR A 37 0.19 3.56 8.52
C TYR A 37 0.00 3.05 7.08
N SER A 38 -0.80 1.99 6.88
CA SER A 38 -1.10 1.48 5.52
C SER A 38 -1.86 2.50 4.69
N ARG A 39 -2.80 3.23 5.31
CA ARG A 39 -3.59 4.28 4.66
C ARG A 39 -2.69 5.45 4.31
N ASP A 40 -1.92 5.94 5.26
CA ASP A 40 -1.02 7.08 5.04
C ASP A 40 -0.01 6.80 3.91
N LEU A 41 0.57 5.58 3.91
CA LEU A 41 1.48 5.13 2.85
C LEU A 41 0.76 5.05 1.49
N PHE A 42 -0.46 4.49 1.48
CA PHE A 42 -1.27 4.40 0.27
C PHE A 42 -1.53 5.79 -0.32
N VAL A 43 -2.03 6.74 0.48
CA VAL A 43 -2.32 8.12 0.03
C VAL A 43 -1.07 8.81 -0.50
N ALA A 44 0.06 8.65 0.19
CA ALA A 44 1.30 9.28 -0.23
C ALA A 44 1.83 8.72 -1.56
N TRP A 45 1.60 7.44 -1.85
CA TRP A 45 2.32 6.72 -2.91
C TRP A 45 1.45 6.31 -4.10
N CYS A 46 0.12 6.27 -3.97
CA CYS A 46 -0.79 5.81 -5.01
C CYS A 46 -0.81 6.69 -6.27
N GLY A 47 -0.45 7.97 -6.15
CA GLY A 47 -0.38 8.90 -7.28
C GLY A 47 0.81 8.66 -8.23
N SER A 48 1.78 7.83 -7.86
CA SER A 48 2.97 7.55 -8.67
C SER A 48 2.84 6.21 -9.39
N ALA A 49 2.81 6.23 -10.72
CA ALA A 49 2.79 5.03 -11.56
C ALA A 49 4.07 4.17 -11.45
N LYS A 50 5.12 4.66 -10.79
CA LYS A 50 6.35 3.88 -10.49
C LYS A 50 6.15 2.94 -9.31
N ASN A 51 5.16 3.21 -8.47
CA ASN A 51 4.85 2.41 -7.30
C ASN A 51 3.87 1.30 -7.68
N SER A 52 3.97 0.17 -7.00
CA SER A 52 3.02 -0.93 -7.14
C SER A 52 2.48 -1.26 -5.78
N ILE A 53 1.16 -1.39 -5.70
CA ILE A 53 0.45 -1.70 -4.47
C ILE A 53 -0.12 -3.10 -4.63
N VAL A 54 0.21 -3.96 -3.68
CA VAL A 54 -0.18 -5.37 -3.69
C VAL A 54 -1.11 -5.58 -2.51
N LEU A 55 -2.34 -6.01 -2.79
CA LEU A 55 -3.30 -6.40 -1.75
C LEU A 55 -3.20 -7.92 -1.55
N THR A 56 -2.86 -8.36 -0.33
CA THR A 56 -2.65 -9.78 -0.01
C THR A 56 -3.92 -10.52 0.36
N ASN A 57 -4.97 -9.79 0.74
CA ASN A 57 -6.21 -10.37 1.25
C ASN A 57 -7.42 -9.68 0.61
N ARG A 58 -8.49 -10.45 0.39
CA ARG A 58 -9.81 -9.90 0.08
C ARG A 58 -10.47 -9.48 1.39
N THR A 59 -10.51 -8.18 1.66
CA THR A 59 -11.11 -7.60 2.87
C THR A 59 -12.64 -7.54 2.78
N SER A 60 -13.26 -7.19 3.91
CA SER A 60 -14.71 -7.04 4.03
C SER A 60 -15.28 -6.02 3.02
N PRO A 61 -16.48 -6.26 2.48
CA PRO A 61 -17.20 -5.24 1.68
C PRO A 61 -17.27 -3.90 2.40
N GLY A 62 -17.20 -2.80 1.64
CA GLY A 62 -17.18 -1.44 2.18
C GLY A 62 -15.80 -0.93 2.62
N THR A 63 -14.75 -1.77 2.53
CA THR A 63 -13.37 -1.30 2.74
C THR A 63 -12.74 -0.75 1.47
N LEU A 64 -11.81 0.20 1.60
CA LEU A 64 -11.09 0.77 0.46
C LEU A 64 -10.32 -0.31 -0.31
N ALA A 65 -9.61 -1.20 0.38
CA ALA A 65 -8.93 -2.31 -0.26
C ALA A 65 -9.90 -3.21 -1.04
N ARG A 66 -11.11 -3.44 -0.53
CA ARG A 66 -12.11 -4.23 -1.25
C ARG A 66 -12.60 -3.51 -2.50
N TRP A 67 -12.83 -2.21 -2.41
CA TRP A 67 -13.23 -1.39 -3.56
C TRP A 67 -12.17 -1.42 -4.67
N LEU A 68 -10.88 -1.35 -4.34
CA LEU A 68 -9.78 -1.46 -5.31
C LEU A 68 -9.72 -2.82 -6.01
N ILE A 69 -10.02 -3.91 -5.28
CA ILE A 69 -10.07 -5.26 -5.85
C ILE A 69 -11.24 -5.38 -6.83
N ASP A 70 -12.39 -4.83 -6.46
CA ASP A 70 -13.62 -4.95 -7.25
C ASP A 70 -13.64 -3.97 -8.44
N ASN A 71 -12.90 -2.85 -8.39
CA ASN A 71 -12.85 -1.80 -9.43
C ASN A 71 -11.40 -1.55 -9.94
N PRO A 72 -10.75 -2.52 -10.59
CA PRO A 72 -9.33 -2.41 -10.98
C PRO A 72 -9.04 -1.38 -12.08
N GLN A 73 -10.07 -0.88 -12.77
CA GLN A 73 -9.93 0.10 -13.85
C GLN A 73 -10.02 1.55 -13.34
N ASP A 74 -10.41 1.75 -12.08
CA ASP A 74 -10.59 3.09 -11.55
C ASP A 74 -9.24 3.66 -11.11
N HIS A 75 -8.82 4.71 -11.82
CA HIS A 75 -7.56 5.41 -11.56
C HIS A 75 -7.70 6.55 -10.54
N VAL A 76 -8.91 6.77 -10.03
CA VAL A 76 -9.22 7.85 -9.09
C VAL A 76 -9.94 7.27 -7.89
N VAL A 77 -9.26 7.29 -6.75
CA VAL A 77 -9.85 6.94 -5.45
C VAL A 77 -10.26 8.22 -4.75
N ARG A 78 -11.52 8.31 -4.33
CA ARG A 78 -11.97 9.37 -3.41
C ARG A 78 -11.88 8.85 -1.99
N LEU A 79 -11.15 9.56 -1.15
CA LEU A 79 -11.01 9.26 0.27
C LEU A 79 -11.97 10.17 1.03
N GLU A 80 -12.77 9.57 1.91
CA GLU A 80 -13.58 10.30 2.91
C GLU A 80 -12.78 10.57 4.18
#